data_AF-A0A952WXB7-F1
#
_entry.id   AF-A0A952WXB7-F1
#
_cell.length_a   1.000
_cell.length_b   1.000
_cell.length_c   1.000
_cell.angle_alpha   90.00
_cell.angle_beta   90.00
_cell.angle_gamma   90.00
#
_symmetry.space_group_name_H-M   'P 1'
#
loop_
_entity.id
_entity.type
_entity.pdbx_description
1 polymer ?
#
loop_
_entity_poly.entity_id
_entity_poly.type
_entity_poly.pdbx_seq_one_letter_code
_entity_poly.pdbx_strand_id
1 'polypeptide(L)'
;MNTPDPFTAYYAPLLDNTYDVVDRIVINAFFALGGSPGGFRTFWREWQGGDANLDDTHLMRVAGRFARRVRGWAKKHSIPVIYCKVGDRKHQIAEQHRPTDPNFTGIFAVMVNRVPTPVWQVLRFPSGGLHLKRKQPMPFVYHYSFHIIDPEWGHVTIKMSGHAPFSAQVMLNGHEFTACQARKKGIAFAKEGNCFTEVADAEALARVADALRSPAAVGRLEQVCERWIYRCVCFGLPFEDQKRTGFRYRYSVFQVEYSRNLLFHNGHHMEQVFNGVIDRTRSLLDIRRVMTIFGVKHRRRARPSGEPPREETVLEMPVYDLTIFKVHFGRLTLKIYTKGECVLRTEAIAHNVAELKCGRLLEKFPEVVGKLSELLGRFLEALRCVDVAWISDKSIEELPTPGAVGKTRVGGIDLNKARVRAVIAGVVSLALAPRGFTASDLAAKIREAWKDAGDYAPRHASYDLKKLRAKGLVRKAGDRSHRYEVTPDGLRLMAGYTVLREKVLKPLLTYKGRCKSGPKIGATAEIDLQYQAVQRQMQHLFKLLRLAA
;
A
#
# COMPACT_ATOMS: atom_id res chain seq x y z
N MET A 1 14.09 -10.84 17.96
CA MET A 1 14.18 -10.78 16.48
C MET A 1 12.85 -11.26 15.92
N ASN A 2 12.21 -10.51 15.03
CA ASN A 2 10.99 -10.99 14.37
C ASN A 2 11.38 -12.10 13.40
N THR A 3 10.75 -13.27 13.51
CA THR A 3 10.91 -14.34 12.53
C THR A 3 10.54 -13.80 11.14
N PRO A 4 11.42 -13.94 10.13
CA PRO A 4 11.12 -13.46 8.78
C PRO A 4 9.86 -14.15 8.25
N ASP A 5 9.05 -13.44 7.47
CA ASP A 5 7.93 -14.08 6.80
C ASP A 5 8.45 -15.13 5.80
N PRO A 6 7.64 -16.13 5.42
CA PRO A 6 8.18 -17.26 4.68
C PRO A 6 8.65 -16.90 3.25
N PHE A 7 8.17 -15.80 2.65
CA PHE A 7 8.70 -15.31 1.36
C PHE A 7 10.13 -14.80 1.54
N THR A 8 10.34 -13.96 2.55
CA THR A 8 11.66 -13.46 2.91
C THR A 8 12.61 -14.60 3.28
N ALA A 9 12.14 -15.57 4.07
CA ALA A 9 12.95 -16.73 4.45
C ALA A 9 13.33 -17.61 3.25
N TYR A 10 12.40 -17.82 2.31
CA TYR A 10 12.65 -18.62 1.10
C TYR A 10 13.72 -17.99 0.20
N TYR A 11 13.72 -16.66 0.08
CA TYR A 11 14.68 -15.93 -0.75
C TYR A 11 15.93 -15.48 -0.01
N ALA A 12 16.06 -15.76 1.30
CA ALA A 12 17.19 -15.34 2.13
C ALA A 12 18.59 -15.62 1.52
N PRO A 13 18.86 -16.75 0.84
CA PRO A 13 20.15 -16.99 0.20
C PRO A 13 20.52 -16.01 -0.93
N LEU A 14 19.58 -15.20 -1.40
CA LEU A 14 19.78 -14.19 -2.44
C LEU A 14 19.83 -12.76 -1.88
N LEU A 15 19.68 -12.58 -0.56
CA LEU A 15 19.52 -11.29 0.08
C LEU A 15 20.76 -10.92 0.90
N ASP A 16 21.26 -9.71 0.71
CA ASP A 16 22.23 -9.10 1.62
C ASP A 16 21.56 -8.80 2.95
N ASN A 17 20.38 -8.19 2.91
CA ASN A 17 19.72 -7.61 4.06
C ASN A 17 18.21 -7.42 3.84
N THR A 18 17.50 -7.19 4.94
CA THR A 18 16.09 -6.80 4.90
C THR A 18 15.80 -5.74 5.95
N TYR A 19 14.85 -4.85 5.65
CA TYR A 19 14.38 -3.89 6.63
C TYR A 19 12.93 -3.46 6.38
N ASP A 20 12.22 -3.18 7.46
CA ASP A 20 10.84 -2.70 7.44
C ASP A 20 10.76 -1.23 7.88
N VAL A 21 9.89 -0.43 7.26
CA VAL A 21 9.68 0.98 7.62
C VAL A 21 8.21 1.35 7.53
N VAL A 22 7.71 2.06 8.53
CA VAL A 22 6.46 2.82 8.42
C VAL A 22 6.73 4.07 7.58
N ASP A 23 6.38 4.05 6.30
CA ASP A 23 6.81 5.08 5.33
C ASP A 23 6.00 6.38 5.47
N ARG A 24 4.84 6.46 4.85
CA ARG A 24 3.99 7.65 4.94
C ARG A 24 3.07 7.57 6.14
N ILE A 25 3.07 8.60 6.99
CA ILE A 25 2.15 8.74 8.12
C ILE A 25 1.39 10.05 7.94
N VAL A 26 0.05 9.97 7.87
CA VAL A 26 -0.83 11.15 7.80
C VAL A 26 -1.74 11.15 9.02
N ILE A 27 -1.65 12.22 9.81
CA ILE A 27 -2.41 12.42 11.04
C ILE A 27 -3.35 13.61 10.84
N ASN A 28 -4.64 13.43 11.10
CA ASN A 28 -5.57 14.55 11.23
C ASN A 28 -5.41 15.16 12.61
N ALA A 29 -5.27 16.48 12.66
CA ALA A 29 -5.36 17.28 13.87
C ALA A 29 -6.68 18.08 13.85
N PHE A 30 -7.51 17.88 14.87
CA PHE A 30 -8.82 18.51 14.97
C PHE A 30 -9.06 19.04 16.39
N PHE A 31 -9.73 20.18 16.49
CA PHE A 31 -10.18 20.71 17.77
C PHE A 31 -11.54 20.09 18.13
N ALA A 32 -11.56 19.23 19.15
CA ALA A 32 -12.74 18.43 19.49
C ALA A 32 -13.97 19.29 19.83
N LEU A 33 -13.79 20.33 20.66
CA LEU A 33 -14.87 21.23 21.07
C LEU A 33 -15.47 21.97 19.86
N GLY A 34 -14.63 22.45 18.94
CA GLY A 34 -15.07 23.16 17.73
C GLY A 34 -15.71 22.27 16.65
N GLY A 35 -15.85 20.96 16.88
CA GLY A 35 -16.46 20.02 15.94
C GLY A 35 -17.98 20.16 15.85
N SER A 36 -18.64 20.47 16.97
CA SER A 36 -20.10 20.60 17.08
C SER A 36 -20.54 22.07 17.04
N PRO A 37 -21.80 22.36 16.64
CA PRO A 37 -22.34 23.73 16.64
C PRO A 37 -22.23 24.42 18.00
N GLY A 38 -22.67 23.74 19.06
CA GLY A 38 -22.64 24.28 20.43
C GLY A 38 -21.22 24.51 20.94
N GLY A 39 -20.33 23.52 20.76
CA GLY A 39 -18.95 23.65 21.21
C GLY A 39 -18.18 24.72 20.44
N PHE A 40 -18.42 24.89 19.13
CA PHE A 40 -17.85 26.01 18.37
C PHE A 40 -18.33 27.37 18.88
N ARG A 41 -19.62 27.52 19.21
CA ARG A 41 -20.16 28.75 19.80
C ARG A 41 -19.52 29.05 21.16
N THR A 42 -19.37 28.05 22.03
CA THR A 42 -18.68 28.20 23.33
C THR A 42 -17.25 28.69 23.13
N PHE A 43 -16.48 28.02 22.27
CA PHE A 43 -15.13 28.45 21.90
C PHE A 43 -15.10 29.89 21.35
N TRP A 44 -16.07 30.25 20.49
CA TRP A 44 -16.14 31.59 19.93
C TRP A 44 -16.40 32.66 20.99
N ARG A 45 -17.25 32.39 21.98
CA ARG A 45 -17.52 33.30 23.09
C ARG A 45 -16.28 33.54 23.94
N GLU A 46 -15.55 32.49 24.30
CA GLU A 46 -14.28 32.59 25.03
C GLU A 46 -13.22 33.36 24.22
N TRP A 47 -13.23 33.19 22.90
CA TRP A 47 -12.27 33.84 22.01
C TRP A 47 -12.60 35.31 21.75
N GLN A 48 -13.84 35.62 21.42
CA GLN A 48 -14.29 36.94 20.91
C GLN A 48 -15.14 37.73 21.90
N GLY A 49 -15.35 37.23 23.12
CA GLY A 49 -16.09 37.90 24.19
C GLY A 49 -17.62 37.78 24.11
N GLY A 50 -18.17 37.07 23.12
CA GLY A 50 -19.62 36.89 22.99
C GLY A 50 -20.08 36.49 21.58
N ASP A 51 -21.40 36.50 21.36
CA ASP A 51 -22.00 36.15 20.07
C ASP A 51 -22.24 37.36 19.14
N ALA A 52 -21.95 38.58 19.59
CA ALA A 52 -22.23 39.81 18.84
C ALA A 52 -21.62 39.75 17.44
N ASN A 53 -20.37 39.29 17.34
CA ASN A 53 -19.62 39.16 16.08
C ASN A 53 -19.61 37.73 15.53
N LEU A 54 -20.47 36.83 16.03
CA LEU A 54 -20.61 35.50 15.43
C LEU A 54 -21.50 35.62 14.19
N ASP A 55 -20.89 35.86 13.03
CA ASP A 55 -21.55 35.92 11.73
C ASP A 55 -20.58 35.48 10.60
N ASP A 56 -21.12 35.24 9.40
CA ASP A 56 -20.34 34.77 8.25
C ASP A 56 -19.20 35.74 7.87
N THR A 57 -19.41 37.05 8.02
CA THR A 57 -18.41 38.08 7.70
C THR A 57 -17.21 37.97 8.63
N HIS A 58 -17.43 37.84 9.93
CA HIS A 58 -16.37 37.69 10.93
C HIS A 58 -15.65 36.34 10.82
N LEU A 59 -16.37 35.25 10.52
CA LEU A 59 -15.76 33.96 10.21
C LEU A 59 -14.84 34.05 8.98
N MET A 60 -15.23 34.79 7.95
CA MET A 60 -14.38 35.05 6.77
C MET A 60 -13.19 35.96 7.11
N ARG A 61 -13.39 36.99 7.95
CA ARG A 61 -12.31 37.87 8.43
C ARG A 61 -11.23 37.10 9.19
N VAL A 62 -11.59 36.09 9.98
CA VAL A 62 -10.61 35.21 10.65
C VAL A 62 -9.68 34.54 9.62
N ALA A 63 -10.24 33.93 8.58
CA ALA A 63 -9.44 33.29 7.52
C ALA A 63 -8.60 34.31 6.72
N GLY A 64 -9.14 35.52 6.49
CA GLY A 64 -8.41 36.61 5.86
C GLY A 64 -7.23 37.11 6.71
N ARG A 65 -7.41 37.22 8.04
CA ARG A 65 -6.34 37.57 8.99
C ARG A 65 -5.23 36.50 8.99
N PHE A 66 -5.61 35.22 9.01
CA PHE A 66 -4.67 34.11 8.87
C PHE A 66 -3.81 34.27 7.61
N ALA A 67 -4.46 34.45 6.46
CA ALA A 67 -3.79 34.61 5.17
C ALA A 67 -2.80 35.78 5.16
N ARG A 68 -3.22 36.94 5.67
CA ARG A 68 -2.39 38.15 5.73
C ARG A 68 -1.18 37.96 6.63
N ARG A 69 -1.36 37.35 7.81
CA ARG A 69 -0.29 37.09 8.77
C ARG A 69 0.73 36.08 8.24
N VAL A 70 0.28 35.00 7.59
CA VAL A 70 1.18 34.06 6.91
C VAL A 70 2.03 34.77 5.87
N ARG A 71 1.42 35.55 4.97
CA ARG A 71 2.16 36.27 3.91
C ARG A 71 3.14 37.31 4.49
N GLY A 72 2.70 38.08 5.48
CA GLY A 72 3.56 39.09 6.12
C GLY A 72 4.75 38.46 6.85
N TRP A 73 4.52 37.39 7.61
CA TRP A 73 5.58 36.65 8.28
C TRP A 73 6.54 36.00 7.28
N ALA A 74 6.02 35.33 6.26
CA ALA A 74 6.83 34.67 5.25
C ALA A 74 7.70 35.67 4.46
N LYS A 75 7.14 36.84 4.09
CA LYS A 75 7.90 37.94 3.46
C LYS A 75 9.04 38.43 4.36
N LYS A 76 8.80 38.60 5.66
CA LYS A 76 9.82 39.05 6.63
C LYS A 76 11.00 38.07 6.76
N HIS A 77 10.74 36.77 6.61
CA HIS A 77 11.74 35.71 6.78
C HIS A 77 12.24 35.14 5.45
N SER A 78 11.93 35.79 4.32
CA SER A 78 12.28 35.33 2.97
C SER A 78 11.81 33.90 2.66
N ILE A 79 10.65 33.50 3.19
CA ILE A 79 10.04 32.19 2.94
C ILE A 79 9.04 32.32 1.77
N PRO A 80 9.14 31.48 0.73
CA PRO A 80 8.22 31.52 -0.40
C PRO A 80 6.81 31.06 -0.01
N VAL A 81 5.79 31.83 -0.43
CA VAL A 81 4.37 31.44 -0.37
C VAL A 81 3.89 31.14 -1.79
N ILE A 82 3.67 29.87 -2.11
CA ILE A 82 3.48 29.37 -3.47
C ILE A 82 2.04 28.95 -3.68
N TYR A 83 1.35 29.54 -4.65
CA TYR A 83 -0.02 29.14 -5.02
C TYR A 83 0.01 28.00 -6.03
N CYS A 84 -0.36 26.79 -5.61
CA CYS A 84 -0.36 25.63 -6.48
C CYS A 84 -1.63 25.56 -7.33
N LYS A 85 -1.45 25.26 -8.62
CA LYS A 85 -2.50 24.98 -9.61
C LYS A 85 -2.85 23.49 -9.62
N VAL A 86 -3.95 23.17 -10.29
CA VAL A 86 -4.34 21.78 -10.54
C VAL A 86 -3.29 21.16 -11.48
N GLY A 87 -2.79 19.97 -11.14
CA GLY A 87 -1.73 19.28 -11.88
C GLY A 87 -0.32 19.48 -11.31
N ASP A 88 -0.11 20.50 -10.47
CA ASP A 88 1.20 20.76 -9.86
C ASP A 88 1.67 19.58 -9.01
N ARG A 89 2.88 19.12 -9.30
CA ARG A 89 3.56 18.09 -8.50
C ARG A 89 4.21 18.74 -7.28
N LYS A 90 3.40 18.96 -6.25
CA LYS A 90 3.80 19.64 -5.00
C LYS A 90 5.09 19.11 -4.36
N HIS A 91 5.35 17.80 -4.46
CA HIS A 91 6.59 17.22 -3.93
C HIS A 91 7.84 17.71 -4.69
N GLN A 92 7.75 17.92 -6.00
CA GLN A 92 8.86 18.46 -6.80
C GLN A 92 9.10 19.92 -6.48
N ILE A 93 8.03 20.71 -6.32
CA ILE A 93 8.11 22.11 -5.91
C ILE A 93 8.75 22.21 -4.52
N ALA A 94 8.40 21.32 -3.59
CA ALA A 94 8.97 21.32 -2.25
C ALA A 94 10.48 21.04 -2.29
N GLU A 95 10.91 20.10 -3.15
CA GLU A 95 12.32 19.75 -3.30
C GLU A 95 13.15 20.91 -3.87
N GLN A 96 12.60 21.69 -4.80
CA GLN A 96 13.27 22.86 -5.38
C GLN A 96 13.56 23.97 -4.35
N HIS A 97 12.74 24.07 -3.30
CA HIS A 97 12.90 25.06 -2.24
C HIS A 97 13.54 24.48 -0.98
N ARG A 98 14.01 23.22 -1.02
CA ARG A 98 14.59 22.56 0.14
C ARG A 98 15.89 23.29 0.55
N PRO A 99 16.06 23.62 1.84
CA PRO A 99 17.28 24.23 2.33
C PRO A 99 18.51 23.36 2.05
N THR A 100 19.60 23.99 1.63
CA THR A 100 20.90 23.34 1.41
C THR A 100 21.72 23.22 2.69
N ASP A 101 21.48 24.08 3.68
CA ASP A 101 22.11 24.00 5.00
C ASP A 101 21.65 22.73 5.74
N PRO A 102 22.57 21.79 6.05
CA PRO A 102 22.24 20.56 6.76
C PRO A 102 21.73 20.78 8.19
N ASN A 103 22.01 21.96 8.78
CA ASN A 103 21.58 22.32 10.14
C ASN A 103 20.27 23.10 10.18
N PHE A 104 19.70 23.43 9.02
CA PHE A 104 18.46 24.20 8.96
C PHE A 104 17.31 23.48 9.68
N THR A 105 16.64 24.20 10.58
CA THR A 105 15.42 23.75 11.26
C THR A 105 14.38 24.87 11.19
N GLY A 106 13.20 24.59 10.65
CA GLY A 106 12.17 25.62 10.47
C GLY A 106 11.27 25.41 9.27
N ILE A 107 10.36 26.35 9.07
CA ILE A 107 9.52 26.42 7.87
C ILE A 107 10.39 26.98 6.73
N PHE A 108 10.45 26.28 5.60
CA PHE A 108 11.20 26.74 4.43
C PHE A 108 10.33 27.09 3.23
N ALA A 109 9.07 26.63 3.19
CA ALA A 109 8.10 27.01 2.15
C ALA A 109 6.67 26.88 2.66
N VAL A 110 5.75 27.66 2.09
CA VAL A 110 4.31 27.54 2.34
C VAL A 110 3.57 27.38 1.02
N MET A 111 2.95 26.23 0.79
CA MET A 111 2.14 25.98 -0.40
C MET A 111 0.67 26.23 -0.12
N VAL A 112 -0.01 26.91 -1.05
CA VAL A 112 -1.40 27.31 -0.90
C VAL A 112 -2.22 26.69 -2.01
N ASN A 113 -3.29 25.98 -1.65
CA ASN A 113 -4.21 25.41 -2.64
C ASN A 113 -5.65 25.41 -2.13
N ARG A 114 -6.62 25.46 -3.04
CA ARG A 114 -8.05 25.41 -2.69
C ARG A 114 -8.53 23.97 -2.53
N VAL A 115 -9.32 23.71 -1.49
CA VAL A 115 -9.89 22.38 -1.19
C VAL A 115 -11.32 22.54 -0.69
N PRO A 116 -12.28 21.68 -1.13
CA PRO A 116 -13.60 21.61 -0.49
C PRO A 116 -13.45 21.33 1.00
N THR A 117 -13.96 22.23 1.84
CA THR A 117 -13.76 22.14 3.30
C THR A 117 -15.06 22.47 4.03
N PRO A 118 -15.43 21.72 5.09
CA PRO A 118 -16.57 22.05 5.91
C PRO A 118 -16.30 23.35 6.68
N VAL A 119 -17.06 24.40 6.36
CA VAL A 119 -17.03 25.68 7.10
C VAL A 119 -18.36 25.90 7.82
N TRP A 120 -18.32 26.68 8.89
CA TRP A 120 -19.53 27.12 9.59
C TRP A 120 -20.27 28.18 8.77
N GLN A 121 -21.60 28.10 8.80
CA GLN A 121 -22.54 29.12 8.36
C GLN A 121 -23.37 29.52 9.57
N VAL A 122 -23.51 30.82 9.79
CA VAL A 122 -24.34 31.38 10.86
C VAL A 122 -25.69 31.79 10.29
N LEU A 123 -26.76 31.27 10.90
CA LEU A 123 -28.13 31.69 10.65
C LEU A 123 -28.63 32.49 11.85
N ARG A 124 -29.16 33.68 11.61
CA ARG A 124 -29.84 34.49 12.63
C ARG A 124 -31.33 34.49 12.35
N PHE A 125 -32.12 34.24 13.38
CA PHE A 125 -33.57 34.29 13.31
C PHE A 125 -34.08 35.70 13.68
N PRO A 126 -35.23 36.14 13.13
CA PRO A 126 -35.86 37.40 13.53
C PRO A 126 -36.15 37.50 15.03
N SER A 127 -36.38 36.36 15.69
CA SER A 127 -36.58 36.26 17.15
C SER A 127 -35.30 36.46 17.99
N GLY A 128 -34.16 36.80 17.37
CA GLY A 128 -32.87 37.00 18.05
C GLY A 128 -32.05 35.72 18.28
N GLY A 129 -32.59 34.55 17.93
CA GLY A 129 -31.88 33.27 18.02
C GLY A 129 -30.76 33.11 16.99
N LEU A 130 -29.76 32.29 17.30
CA LEU A 130 -28.63 31.97 16.42
C LEU A 130 -28.47 30.45 16.24
N HIS A 131 -28.30 30.00 15.00
CA HIS A 131 -28.02 28.61 14.66
C HIS A 131 -26.76 28.48 13.80
N LEU A 132 -25.90 27.52 14.16
CA LEU A 132 -24.69 27.18 13.41
C LEU A 132 -24.89 25.87 12.67
N LYS A 133 -24.67 25.88 11.36
CA LYS A 133 -24.66 24.67 10.54
C LYS A 133 -23.44 24.62 9.63
N ARG A 134 -23.15 23.46 9.06
CA ARG A 134 -22.13 23.35 8.02
C ARG A 134 -22.68 23.90 6.70
N LYS A 135 -21.94 24.80 6.06
CA LYS A 135 -22.32 25.36 4.75
C LYS A 135 -22.35 24.24 3.70
N GLN A 136 -23.44 24.18 2.94
CA GLN A 136 -23.62 23.25 1.82
C GLN A 136 -24.02 24.01 0.55
N PRO A 137 -23.44 23.67 -0.62
CA PRO A 137 -22.34 22.71 -0.81
C PRO A 137 -21.04 23.19 -0.13
N MET A 138 -20.12 22.25 0.17
CA MET A 138 -18.84 22.59 0.79
C MET A 138 -18.05 23.60 -0.07
N PRO A 139 -17.71 24.79 0.46
CA PRO A 139 -16.97 25.78 -0.32
C PRO A 139 -15.50 25.39 -0.48
N PHE A 140 -14.91 25.86 -1.58
CA PHE A 140 -13.48 25.76 -1.84
C PHE A 140 -12.72 26.88 -1.13
N VAL A 141 -12.03 26.53 -0.05
CA VAL A 141 -11.23 27.46 0.76
C VAL A 141 -9.74 27.18 0.61
N TYR A 142 -8.91 28.19 0.88
CA TYR A 142 -7.46 28.03 0.88
C TYR A 142 -6.98 27.21 2.07
N HIS A 143 -6.22 26.16 1.78
CA HIS A 143 -5.39 25.44 2.74
C HIS A 143 -3.93 25.84 2.54
N TYR A 144 -3.21 25.92 3.65
CA TYR A 144 -1.80 26.29 3.72
C TYR A 144 -1.01 25.07 4.18
N SER A 145 -0.11 24.59 3.32
CA SER A 145 0.80 23.48 3.60
C SER A 145 2.15 24.06 3.97
N PHE A 146 2.47 24.08 5.25
CA PHE A 146 3.75 24.51 5.78
C PHE A 146 4.75 23.36 5.63
N HIS A 147 5.79 23.58 4.83
CA HIS A 147 6.90 22.64 4.65
C HIS A 147 8.00 22.98 5.63
N ILE A 148 8.36 22.00 6.47
CA ILE A 148 9.19 22.18 7.66
C ILE A 148 10.34 21.17 7.64
N ILE A 149 11.54 21.59 8.02
CA ILE A 149 12.60 20.65 8.43
C ILE A 149 12.58 20.56 9.95
N ASP A 150 12.31 19.36 10.45
CA ASP A 150 12.34 18.97 11.85
C ASP A 150 13.65 18.20 12.16
N PRO A 151 14.30 18.43 13.30
CA PRO A 151 15.59 17.81 13.62
C PRO A 151 15.52 16.30 13.87
N GLU A 152 14.33 15.71 14.09
CA GLU A 152 14.16 14.28 14.34
C GLU A 152 13.47 13.56 13.18
N TRP A 153 12.56 14.25 12.49
CA TRP A 153 11.72 13.69 11.43
C TRP A 153 12.13 14.11 10.02
N GLY A 154 13.05 15.08 9.89
CA GLY A 154 13.40 15.68 8.62
C GLY A 154 12.22 16.45 8.03
N HIS A 155 11.86 16.20 6.77
CA HIS A 155 10.78 16.94 6.13
C HIS A 155 9.40 16.57 6.68
N VAL A 156 8.74 17.54 7.31
CA VAL A 156 7.36 17.47 7.81
C VAL A 156 6.49 18.45 7.03
N THR A 157 5.25 18.07 6.76
CA THR A 157 4.26 18.99 6.17
C THR A 157 3.05 19.14 7.07
N ILE A 158 2.66 20.38 7.38
CA ILE A 158 1.41 20.68 8.09
C ILE A 158 0.47 21.41 7.14
N LYS A 159 -0.60 20.74 6.71
CA LYS A 159 -1.66 21.32 5.88
C LYS A 159 -2.81 21.79 6.76
N MET A 160 -3.14 23.07 6.73
CA MET A 160 -4.10 23.69 7.63
C MET A 160 -5.11 24.59 6.91
N SER A 161 -6.36 24.58 7.37
CA SER A 161 -7.37 25.56 6.99
C SER A 161 -7.20 26.85 7.80
N GLY A 162 -7.23 28.01 7.13
CA GLY A 162 -7.29 29.31 7.82
C GLY A 162 -8.65 29.60 8.46
N HIS A 163 -9.68 28.80 8.17
CA HIS A 163 -11.01 28.95 8.78
C HIS A 163 -11.06 28.23 10.14
N ALA A 164 -11.59 28.91 11.16
CA ALA A 164 -11.90 28.29 12.45
C ALA A 164 -12.87 27.09 12.26
N PRO A 165 -12.65 25.94 12.91
CA PRO A 165 -11.74 25.70 14.05
C PRO A 165 -10.32 25.22 13.65
N PHE A 166 -9.79 25.67 12.51
CA PHE A 166 -8.41 25.45 12.08
C PHE A 166 -8.01 23.97 11.97
N SER A 167 -8.85 23.16 11.30
CA SER A 167 -8.52 21.77 11.05
C SER A 167 -7.23 21.64 10.25
N ALA A 168 -6.43 20.62 10.58
CA ALA A 168 -5.15 20.39 9.94
C ALA A 168 -4.85 18.91 9.71
N GLN A 169 -3.89 18.65 8.84
CA GLN A 169 -3.28 17.35 8.59
C GLN A 169 -1.77 17.49 8.71
N VAL A 170 -1.14 16.59 9.44
CA VAL A 170 0.31 16.47 9.57
C VAL A 170 0.74 15.27 8.74
N MET A 171 1.68 15.48 7.82
CA MET A 171 2.27 14.44 6.98
C MET A 171 3.73 14.26 7.36
N LEU A 172 4.11 13.01 7.66
CA LEU A 172 5.44 12.59 8.09
C LEU A 172 5.96 11.47 7.18
N ASN A 173 7.27 11.34 7.10
CA ASN A 173 7.98 10.31 6.35
C ASN A 173 8.91 9.52 7.27
N GLY A 174 8.61 8.26 7.52
CA GLY A 174 9.38 7.41 8.40
C GLY A 174 10.72 6.97 7.82
N HIS A 175 10.93 6.92 6.49
CA HIS A 175 12.28 6.72 5.94
C HIS A 175 13.18 7.93 6.20
N GLU A 176 12.61 9.13 6.27
CA GLU A 176 13.37 10.33 6.64
C GLU A 176 13.66 10.34 8.15
N PHE A 177 12.68 10.00 8.98
CA PHE A 177 12.91 9.77 10.41
C PHE A 177 14.02 8.74 10.64
N THR A 178 13.94 7.55 10.01
CA THR A 178 14.96 6.50 10.14
C THR A 178 16.33 7.01 9.72
N ALA A 179 16.43 7.75 8.62
CA ALA A 179 17.69 8.35 8.16
C ALA A 179 18.25 9.37 9.17
N CYS A 180 17.41 10.27 9.70
CA CYS A 180 17.80 11.24 10.72
C CYS A 180 18.30 10.55 12.00
N GLN A 181 17.59 9.54 12.48
CA GLN A 181 17.97 8.79 13.69
C GLN A 181 19.22 7.93 13.47
N ALA A 182 19.37 7.32 12.29
CA ALA A 182 20.57 6.56 11.93
C ALA A 182 21.82 7.43 11.90
N ARG A 183 21.74 8.64 11.32
CA ARG A 183 22.84 9.62 11.34
C ARG A 183 23.22 10.02 12.77
N LYS A 184 22.24 10.29 13.63
CA LYS A 184 22.49 10.61 15.05
C LYS A 184 23.20 9.49 15.81
N LYS A 185 23.00 8.24 15.39
CA LYS A 185 23.64 7.05 15.95
C LYS A 185 24.95 6.67 15.26
N GLY A 186 25.41 7.44 14.27
CA GLY A 186 26.64 7.15 13.52
C GLY A 186 26.54 5.94 12.59
N ILE A 187 25.32 5.52 12.21
CA ILE A 187 25.13 4.38 11.29
C ILE A 187 25.33 4.88 9.86
N ALA A 188 26.35 4.37 9.16
CA ALA A 188 26.61 4.69 7.76
C ALA A 188 25.59 3.99 6.83
N PHE A 189 25.02 4.75 5.90
CA PHE A 189 24.10 4.24 4.89
C PHE A 189 24.12 5.08 3.61
N ALA A 190 23.78 4.48 2.48
CA ALA A 190 23.43 5.15 1.24
C ALA A 190 21.90 5.08 1.02
N LYS A 191 21.33 6.13 0.44
CA LYS A 191 19.88 6.26 0.23
C LYS A 191 19.56 6.85 -1.14
N GLU A 192 18.70 6.17 -1.89
CA GLU A 192 18.10 6.67 -3.14
C GLU A 192 16.59 6.92 -2.95
N GLY A 193 16.20 8.20 -2.94
CA GLY A 193 14.82 8.59 -2.62
C GLY A 193 14.40 8.00 -1.28
N ASN A 194 13.27 7.31 -1.18
CA ASN A 194 12.84 6.62 0.05
C ASN A 194 13.46 5.20 0.20
N CYS A 195 14.63 4.87 -0.35
CA CYS A 195 15.22 3.51 -0.28
C CYS A 195 16.63 3.52 0.28
N PHE A 196 16.91 2.72 1.31
CA PHE A 196 18.27 2.46 1.75
C PHE A 196 18.87 1.40 0.81
N THR A 197 19.96 1.74 0.13
CA THR A 197 20.60 0.89 -0.89
C THR A 197 21.84 0.19 -0.34
N GLU A 198 22.55 0.85 0.57
CA GLU A 198 23.71 0.30 1.27
C GLU A 198 23.58 0.65 2.76
N VAL A 199 23.89 -0.31 3.64
CA VAL A 199 23.79 -0.13 5.08
C VAL A 199 24.95 -0.87 5.74
N ALA A 200 25.79 -0.17 6.49
CA ALA A 200 26.94 -0.77 7.16
C ALA A 200 26.54 -1.73 8.30
N ASP A 201 25.51 -1.36 9.07
CA ASP A 201 24.90 -2.19 10.11
C ASP A 201 23.38 -2.23 9.89
N ALA A 202 22.94 -3.24 9.15
CA ALA A 202 21.54 -3.42 8.78
C ALA A 202 20.65 -3.73 9.99
N GLU A 203 21.16 -4.45 10.98
CA GLU A 203 20.39 -4.73 12.19
C GLU A 203 20.18 -3.45 13.01
N ALA A 204 21.20 -2.60 13.14
CA ALA A 204 21.06 -1.32 13.82
C ALA A 204 20.07 -0.40 13.10
N LEU A 205 20.11 -0.36 11.76
CA LEU A 205 19.13 0.40 10.98
C LEU A 205 17.71 -0.15 11.16
N ALA A 206 17.55 -1.48 11.13
CA ALA A 206 16.26 -2.13 11.37
C ALA A 206 15.72 -1.81 12.78
N ARG A 207 16.57 -1.85 13.81
CA ARG A 207 16.20 -1.42 15.18
C ARG A 207 15.75 0.03 15.24
N VAL A 208 16.37 0.92 14.46
CA VAL A 208 15.94 2.33 14.37
C VAL A 208 14.58 2.45 13.68
N ALA A 209 14.36 1.73 12.58
CA ALA A 209 13.09 1.76 11.88
C ALA A 209 11.93 1.14 12.70
N ASP A 210 12.22 0.08 13.45
CA ASP A 210 11.29 -0.58 14.36
C ASP A 210 10.83 0.33 15.52
N ALA A 211 11.54 1.43 15.80
CA ALA A 211 11.10 2.41 16.79
C ALA A 211 9.70 2.98 16.49
N LEU A 212 9.31 3.07 15.21
CA LEU A 212 7.98 3.50 14.79
C LEU A 212 6.89 2.42 14.94
N ARG A 213 7.26 1.17 15.25
CA ARG A 213 6.31 0.09 15.56
C ARG A 213 6.05 -0.02 17.07
N SER A 214 6.97 0.50 17.88
CA SER A 214 6.86 0.47 19.33
C SER A 214 5.68 1.32 19.84
N PRO A 215 5.10 0.98 21.00
CA PRO A 215 4.10 1.84 21.66
C PRO A 215 4.59 3.28 21.90
N ALA A 216 5.89 3.46 22.13
CA ALA A 216 6.52 4.76 22.29
C ALA A 216 6.45 5.66 21.03
N ALA A 217 6.09 5.11 19.86
CA ALA A 217 5.86 5.89 18.65
C ALA A 217 4.71 6.91 18.81
N VAL A 218 3.70 6.61 19.63
CA VAL A 218 2.55 7.51 19.88
C VAL A 218 3.04 8.85 20.44
N GLY A 219 3.85 8.82 21.51
CA GLY A 219 4.40 10.04 22.12
C GLY A 219 5.33 10.81 21.17
N ARG A 220 6.13 10.11 20.36
CA ARG A 220 6.99 10.78 19.35
C ARG A 220 6.19 11.50 18.27
N LEU A 221 5.11 10.88 17.80
CA LEU A 221 4.20 11.47 16.82
C LEU A 221 3.48 12.69 17.40
N GLU A 222 3.01 12.60 18.64
CA GLU A 222 2.40 13.72 19.34
C GLU A 222 3.39 14.87 19.51
N GLN A 223 4.60 14.60 19.96
CA GLN A 223 5.67 15.61 20.12
C GLN A 223 5.96 16.37 18.82
N VAL A 224 6.14 15.69 17.69
CA VAL A 224 6.40 16.37 16.40
C VAL A 224 5.16 17.15 15.93
N CYS A 225 3.96 16.64 16.15
CA CYS A 225 2.73 17.37 15.86
C CYS A 225 2.67 18.67 16.66
N GLU A 226 2.82 18.60 17.99
CA GLU A 226 2.69 19.74 18.90
C GLU A 226 3.80 20.77 18.75
N ARG A 227 5.03 20.32 18.49
CA ARG A 227 6.21 21.19 18.27
C ARG A 227 5.95 22.24 17.18
N TRP A 228 5.19 21.88 16.15
CA TRP A 228 5.00 22.70 14.95
C TRP A 228 3.58 23.22 14.78
N ILE A 229 2.54 22.43 15.06
CA ILE A 229 1.16 22.79 14.70
C ILE A 229 0.67 24.07 15.39
N TYR A 230 1.09 24.31 16.63
CA TYR A 230 0.73 25.51 17.38
C TYR A 230 1.45 26.76 16.86
N ARG A 231 2.64 26.60 16.27
CA ARG A 231 3.35 27.67 15.54
C ARG A 231 2.66 27.97 14.20
N CYS A 232 2.00 27.00 13.58
CA CYS A 232 1.23 27.24 12.37
C CYS A 232 -0.15 27.87 12.66
N VAL A 233 -0.84 27.44 13.72
CA VAL A 233 -2.17 28.00 14.06
C VAL A 233 -2.08 29.42 14.62
N CYS A 234 -0.91 29.84 15.12
CA CYS A 234 -0.70 31.18 15.69
C CYS A 234 -1.03 32.32 14.72
N PHE A 235 -0.97 32.07 13.40
CA PHE A 235 -1.39 33.04 12.39
C PHE A 235 -2.89 33.33 12.44
N GLY A 236 -3.73 32.39 12.87
CA GLY A 236 -5.19 32.56 13.02
C GLY A 236 -5.63 32.80 14.45
N LEU A 237 -5.01 32.09 15.40
CA LEU A 237 -5.30 32.11 16.83
C LEU A 237 -3.98 32.30 17.60
N PRO A 238 -3.61 33.53 17.99
CA PRO A 238 -2.38 33.83 18.72
C PRO A 238 -2.19 32.97 19.98
N PHE A 239 -0.95 32.77 20.43
CA PHE A 239 -0.67 31.91 21.60
C PHE A 239 -1.43 32.30 22.87
N GLU A 240 -1.61 33.59 23.13
CA GLU A 240 -2.38 34.06 24.28
C GLU A 240 -3.87 33.70 24.17
N ASP A 241 -4.44 33.77 22.97
CA ASP A 241 -5.81 33.32 22.73
C ASP A 241 -5.90 31.79 22.84
N GLN A 242 -4.91 31.03 22.36
CA GLN A 242 -4.87 29.57 22.51
C GLN A 242 -4.90 29.16 23.99
N LYS A 243 -4.13 29.85 24.84
CA LYS A 243 -4.14 29.64 26.29
C LYS A 243 -5.49 30.02 26.90
N ARG A 244 -6.01 31.21 26.58
CA ARG A 244 -7.29 31.72 27.12
C ARG A 244 -8.46 30.79 26.83
N THR A 245 -8.55 30.24 25.62
CA THR A 245 -9.67 29.38 25.20
C THR A 245 -9.41 27.89 25.43
N GLY A 246 -8.30 27.52 26.08
CA GLY A 246 -7.90 26.11 26.23
C GLY A 246 -7.79 25.34 24.91
N PHE A 247 -7.43 26.00 23.80
CA PHE A 247 -7.44 25.39 22.48
C PHE A 247 -6.39 24.27 22.37
N ARG A 248 -6.85 23.02 22.27
CA ARG A 248 -5.98 21.84 22.13
C ARG A 248 -6.40 20.93 20.98
N TYR A 249 -5.43 20.56 20.14
CA TYR A 249 -5.68 19.59 19.08
C TYR A 249 -5.81 18.19 19.69
N ARG A 250 -6.70 17.40 19.10
CA ARG A 250 -6.68 15.94 19.21
C ARG A 250 -6.23 15.35 17.89
N TYR A 251 -5.58 14.20 17.97
CA TYR A 251 -4.95 13.54 16.83
C TYR A 251 -5.65 12.23 16.48
N SER A 252 -5.81 12.00 15.18
CA SER A 252 -6.25 10.71 14.66
C SER A 252 -5.44 10.33 13.44
N VAL A 253 -5.05 9.07 13.37
CA VAL A 253 -4.38 8.49 12.21
C VAL A 253 -5.38 8.48 11.04
N PHE A 254 -4.95 8.98 9.89
CA PHE A 254 -5.75 9.00 8.67
C PHE A 254 -5.27 7.97 7.66
N GLN A 255 -4.01 8.08 7.23
CA GLN A 255 -3.37 7.20 6.26
C GLN A 255 -2.02 6.75 6.80
N VAL A 256 -1.71 5.47 6.62
CA VAL A 256 -0.40 4.89 6.97
C VAL A 256 0.05 3.97 5.85
N GLU A 257 1.34 4.01 5.53
CA GLU A 257 2.00 3.10 4.60
C GLU A 257 3.07 2.33 5.37
N TYR A 258 3.11 1.01 5.19
CA TYR A 258 4.11 0.12 5.76
C TYR A 258 4.86 -0.55 4.62
N SER A 259 6.18 -0.61 4.70
CA SER A 259 7.03 -1.15 3.64
C SER A 259 7.97 -2.22 4.19
N ARG A 260 8.18 -3.26 3.39
CA ARG A 260 9.24 -4.26 3.55
C ARG A 260 10.18 -4.17 2.36
N ASN A 261 11.47 -4.15 2.64
CA ASN A 261 12.51 -3.96 1.64
C ASN A 261 13.45 -5.15 1.70
N LEU A 262 13.59 -5.86 0.59
CA LEU A 262 14.50 -6.99 0.43
C LEU A 262 15.64 -6.53 -0.47
N LEU A 263 16.86 -6.50 0.08
CA LEU A 263 18.06 -6.07 -0.64
C LEU A 263 18.74 -7.33 -1.17
N PHE A 264 18.78 -7.48 -2.49
CA PHE A 264 19.40 -8.61 -3.16
C PHE A 264 20.89 -8.38 -3.39
N HIS A 265 21.67 -9.46 -3.36
CA HIS A 265 23.09 -9.43 -3.75
C HIS A 265 23.29 -8.93 -5.18
N ASN A 266 22.32 -9.22 -6.06
CA ASN A 266 22.40 -8.96 -7.49
C ASN A 266 21.01 -8.59 -8.05
N GLY A 267 20.93 -7.46 -8.73
CA GLY A 267 19.72 -7.00 -9.41
C GLY A 267 19.17 -7.97 -10.45
N HIS A 268 20.01 -8.79 -11.10
CA HIS A 268 19.56 -9.82 -12.02
C HIS A 268 18.77 -10.93 -11.32
N HIS A 269 19.26 -11.43 -10.17
CA HIS A 269 18.51 -12.41 -9.37
C HIS A 269 17.19 -11.82 -8.86
N MET A 270 17.22 -10.55 -8.42
CA MET A 270 15.98 -9.83 -8.05
C MET A 270 14.98 -9.80 -9.21
N GLU A 271 15.41 -9.46 -10.42
CA GLU A 271 14.55 -9.42 -11.60
C GLU A 271 13.99 -10.79 -11.96
N GLN A 272 14.80 -11.85 -11.90
CA GLN A 272 14.34 -13.22 -12.13
C GLN A 272 13.26 -13.63 -11.13
N VAL A 273 13.48 -13.35 -9.84
CA VAL A 273 12.49 -13.60 -8.78
C VAL A 273 11.22 -12.80 -9.05
N PHE A 274 11.36 -11.51 -9.33
CA PHE A 274 10.21 -10.63 -9.52
C PHE A 274 9.37 -11.00 -10.76
N ASN A 275 10.02 -11.26 -11.89
CA ASN A 275 9.37 -11.69 -13.12
C ASN A 275 8.73 -13.07 -12.95
N GLY A 276 9.41 -14.02 -12.29
CA GLY A 276 8.86 -15.34 -12.00
C GLY A 276 7.59 -15.29 -11.16
N VAL A 277 7.61 -14.48 -10.08
CA VAL A 277 6.43 -14.23 -9.24
C VAL A 277 5.31 -13.60 -10.06
N ILE A 278 5.62 -12.59 -10.88
CA ILE A 278 4.63 -11.89 -11.70
C ILE A 278 3.98 -12.82 -12.72
N ASP A 279 4.76 -13.58 -13.49
CA ASP A 279 4.22 -14.43 -14.56
C ASP A 279 3.32 -15.54 -14.04
N ARG A 280 3.63 -16.08 -12.85
CA ARG A 280 2.80 -17.12 -12.21
C ARG A 280 1.56 -16.53 -11.53
N THR A 281 1.64 -15.31 -11.00
CA THR A 281 0.54 -14.70 -10.23
C THR A 281 -0.47 -13.95 -11.09
N ARG A 282 -0.06 -13.34 -12.21
CA ARG A 282 -0.90 -12.45 -13.06
C ARG A 282 -2.27 -13.03 -13.41
N SER A 283 -2.29 -14.26 -13.93
CA SER A 283 -3.54 -14.91 -14.35
C SER A 283 -4.30 -15.55 -13.19
N LEU A 284 -3.60 -15.97 -12.13
CA LEU A 284 -4.20 -16.74 -11.04
C LEU A 284 -4.93 -15.86 -10.02
N LEU A 285 -4.37 -14.68 -9.72
CA LEU A 285 -4.88 -13.79 -8.67
C LEU A 285 -5.85 -12.71 -9.19
N ASP A 286 -6.36 -12.83 -10.43
CA ASP A 286 -7.27 -11.87 -11.08
C ASP A 286 -6.78 -10.41 -10.96
N ILE A 287 -5.51 -10.19 -11.28
CA ILE A 287 -4.88 -8.87 -11.12
C ILE A 287 -5.27 -7.99 -12.30
N ARG A 288 -6.30 -7.17 -12.10
CA ARG A 288 -6.87 -6.27 -13.12
C ARG A 288 -5.94 -5.13 -13.60
N ARG A 289 -4.84 -4.84 -12.89
CA ARG A 289 -3.90 -3.75 -13.24
C ARG A 289 -2.46 -4.13 -12.92
N VAL A 290 -1.69 -4.43 -13.97
CA VAL A 290 -0.22 -4.36 -13.97
C VAL A 290 0.14 -3.09 -14.73
N MET A 291 0.86 -2.17 -14.11
CA MET A 291 1.40 -1.00 -14.79
C MET A 291 2.90 -1.16 -14.88
N THR A 292 3.41 -1.23 -16.10
CA THR A 292 4.83 -1.09 -16.39
C THR A 292 5.10 0.40 -16.61
N ILE A 293 5.89 1.01 -15.73
CA ILE A 293 6.33 2.39 -15.91
C ILE A 293 7.77 2.33 -16.44
N PHE A 294 8.00 2.84 -17.64
CA PHE A 294 9.36 2.99 -18.17
C PHE A 294 10.07 4.13 -17.42
N GLY A 295 11.20 3.82 -16.79
CA GLY A 295 12.01 4.79 -16.05
C GLY A 295 13.44 4.84 -16.57
N VAL A 296 14.04 6.03 -16.57
CA VAL A 296 15.42 6.25 -17.00
C VAL A 296 16.32 6.38 -15.77
N LYS A 297 17.33 5.50 -15.63
CA LYS A 297 18.60 5.76 -14.93
C LYS A 297 19.61 4.62 -15.19
N HIS A 298 20.86 5.01 -15.42
CA HIS A 298 21.96 4.14 -15.82
C HIS A 298 22.33 3.08 -14.76
N ARG A 299 22.39 1.81 -15.19
CA ARG A 299 22.99 0.70 -14.44
C ARG A 299 24.50 0.89 -14.33
N ARG A 300 25.07 0.81 -13.13
CA ARG A 300 26.50 0.52 -13.00
C ARG A 300 26.70 -0.98 -13.20
N ARG A 301 27.13 -1.38 -14.39
CA ARG A 301 27.69 -2.73 -14.57
C ARG A 301 28.92 -2.84 -13.68
N ALA A 302 28.93 -3.79 -12.75
CA ALA A 302 30.16 -4.21 -12.10
C ALA A 302 31.12 -4.67 -13.20
N ARG A 303 32.22 -3.92 -13.39
CA ARG A 303 33.29 -4.31 -14.31
C ARG A 303 34.08 -5.44 -13.67
N PRO A 304 34.35 -6.56 -14.36
CA PRO A 304 35.49 -7.39 -14.03
C PRO A 304 36.73 -6.51 -14.09
N SER A 305 37.58 -6.59 -13.09
CA SER A 305 38.85 -5.86 -13.05
C SER A 305 39.73 -6.24 -14.25
N GLY A 306 40.12 -5.28 -15.09
CA GLY A 306 41.41 -5.39 -15.81
C GLY A 306 41.53 -5.05 -17.29
N GLU A 307 40.51 -4.62 -18.05
CA GLU A 307 40.69 -4.41 -19.51
C GLU A 307 40.38 -2.97 -20.03
N PRO A 308 41.23 -2.42 -20.94
CA PRO A 308 41.08 -1.07 -21.50
C PRO A 308 40.01 -1.00 -22.62
N PRO A 309 39.49 0.21 -22.93
CA PRO A 309 38.21 0.37 -23.62
C PRO A 309 38.33 0.09 -25.12
N ARG A 310 37.53 -0.84 -25.63
CA ARG A 310 37.17 -0.89 -27.05
C ARG A 310 35.79 -0.29 -27.25
N GLU A 311 35.72 0.70 -28.11
CA GLU A 311 34.47 1.24 -28.66
C GLU A 311 33.82 0.14 -29.50
N GLU A 312 32.73 -0.44 -29.00
CA GLU A 312 31.81 -1.22 -29.81
C GLU A 312 30.41 -0.65 -29.66
N THR A 313 29.82 -0.36 -30.82
CA THR A 313 28.47 0.13 -31.05
C THR A 313 27.45 -0.78 -30.36
N VAL A 314 27.06 -0.42 -29.13
CA VAL A 314 25.99 -1.10 -28.41
C VAL A 314 24.66 -0.66 -29.00
N LEU A 315 24.03 -1.56 -29.75
CA LEU A 315 22.61 -1.50 -30.08
C LEU A 315 21.84 -1.19 -28.79
N GLU A 316 21.26 0.00 -28.69
CA GLU A 316 20.46 0.44 -27.55
C GLU A 316 19.25 -0.47 -27.38
N MET A 317 19.36 -1.45 -26.47
CA MET A 317 18.21 -2.15 -25.92
C MET A 317 17.81 -1.46 -24.60
N PRO A 318 16.57 -0.97 -24.46
CA PRO A 318 16.11 -0.36 -23.22
C PRO A 318 15.93 -1.46 -22.17
N VAL A 319 16.57 -1.34 -21.00
CA VAL A 319 16.44 -2.34 -19.93
C VAL A 319 16.13 -1.65 -18.61
N TYR A 320 14.84 -1.36 -18.38
CA TYR A 320 14.14 -1.49 -17.09
C TYR A 320 12.64 -1.27 -17.26
N ASP A 321 11.87 -2.22 -16.75
CA ASP A 321 10.43 -2.13 -16.54
C ASP A 321 10.18 -1.96 -15.02
N LEU A 322 9.74 -0.78 -14.54
CA LEU A 322 9.13 -0.69 -13.21
C LEU A 322 7.76 -1.37 -13.31
N THR A 323 7.75 -2.70 -13.32
CA THR A 323 6.49 -3.45 -13.25
C THR A 323 5.97 -3.28 -11.83
N ILE A 324 4.90 -2.52 -11.65
CA ILE A 324 4.26 -2.36 -10.35
C ILE A 324 3.12 -3.37 -10.29
N PHE A 325 3.30 -4.38 -9.45
CA PHE A 325 2.21 -5.25 -9.04
C PHE A 325 1.39 -4.50 -7.99
N LYS A 326 0.11 -4.20 -8.26
CA LYS A 326 -0.73 -3.44 -7.33
C LYS A 326 -2.12 -4.04 -7.22
N VAL A 327 -2.53 -4.35 -5.99
CA VAL A 327 -3.85 -4.91 -5.68
C VAL A 327 -4.59 -3.97 -4.74
N HIS A 328 -5.85 -3.70 -5.08
CA HIS A 328 -6.72 -2.79 -4.35
C HIS A 328 -7.84 -3.55 -3.65
N PHE A 329 -8.00 -3.32 -2.35
CA PHE A 329 -9.09 -3.83 -1.52
C PHE A 329 -9.82 -2.66 -0.85
N GLY A 330 -10.74 -2.03 -1.58
CA GLY A 330 -11.41 -0.82 -1.12
C GLY A 330 -10.41 0.31 -0.88
N ARG A 331 -10.21 0.70 0.39
CA ARG A 331 -9.24 1.74 0.81
C ARG A 331 -7.88 1.18 1.24
N LEU A 332 -7.65 -0.12 1.08
CA LEU A 332 -6.36 -0.76 1.27
C LEU A 332 -5.72 -1.04 -0.09
N THR A 333 -4.40 -0.89 -0.16
CA THR A 333 -3.62 -1.18 -1.35
C THR A 333 -2.39 -1.98 -0.94
N LEU A 334 -2.11 -3.07 -1.65
CA LEU A 334 -0.85 -3.79 -1.57
C LEU A 334 -0.12 -3.59 -2.88
N LYS A 335 1.19 -3.33 -2.83
CA LYS A 335 2.02 -3.27 -4.02
C LYS A 335 3.39 -3.88 -3.81
N ILE A 336 3.96 -4.47 -4.86
CA ILE A 336 5.34 -4.92 -4.89
C ILE A 336 5.98 -4.44 -6.20
N TYR A 337 7.21 -3.92 -6.09
CA TYR A 337 7.92 -3.30 -7.20
C TYR A 337 9.43 -3.23 -6.93
N THR A 338 10.22 -3.16 -7.99
CA THR A 338 11.66 -2.93 -7.92
C THR A 338 11.97 -1.46 -7.64
N LYS A 339 13.00 -1.19 -6.84
CA LYS A 339 13.44 0.16 -6.49
C LYS A 339 14.97 0.21 -6.40
N GLY A 340 15.58 1.17 -7.08
CA GLY A 340 17.04 1.15 -7.27
C GLY A 340 17.46 -0.09 -8.06
N GLU A 341 18.74 -0.47 -7.95
CA GLU A 341 19.30 -1.60 -8.71
C GLU A 341 18.96 -2.98 -8.11
N CYS A 342 18.92 -3.07 -6.77
CA CYS A 342 18.87 -4.37 -6.07
C CYS A 342 17.78 -4.48 -4.98
N VAL A 343 16.81 -3.56 -4.90
CA VAL A 343 15.80 -3.59 -3.83
C VAL A 343 14.42 -3.97 -4.36
N LEU A 344 13.87 -5.06 -3.83
CA LEU A 344 12.47 -5.42 -4.01
C LEU A 344 11.65 -4.87 -2.85
N ARG A 345 10.77 -3.91 -3.13
CA ARG A 345 9.94 -3.28 -2.12
C ARG A 345 8.51 -3.76 -2.21
N THR A 346 7.99 -4.21 -1.07
CA THR A 346 6.56 -4.47 -0.86
C THR A 346 5.98 -3.42 0.06
N GLU A 347 4.79 -2.90 -0.25
CA GLU A 347 4.10 -1.92 0.59
C GLU A 347 2.63 -2.30 0.83
N ALA A 348 2.19 -2.13 2.07
CA ALA A 348 0.81 -2.13 2.49
C ALA A 348 0.37 -0.71 2.85
N ILE A 349 -0.65 -0.20 2.16
CA ILE A 349 -1.13 1.17 2.28
C ILE A 349 -2.58 1.15 2.76
N ALA A 350 -2.85 1.81 3.88
CA ALA A 350 -4.21 2.18 4.27
C ALA A 350 -4.47 3.63 3.88
N HIS A 351 -5.15 3.87 2.75
CA HIS A 351 -5.58 5.21 2.34
C HIS A 351 -6.57 5.84 3.32
N ASN A 352 -7.24 5.00 4.11
CA ASN A 352 -7.99 5.41 5.29
C ASN A 352 -7.96 4.27 6.33
N VAL A 353 -7.36 4.51 7.50
CA VAL A 353 -7.21 3.49 8.54
C VAL A 353 -8.53 2.99 9.13
N ALA A 354 -9.65 3.70 8.92
CA ALA A 354 -10.97 3.22 9.34
C ALA A 354 -11.33 1.85 8.72
N GLU A 355 -10.76 1.53 7.55
CA GLU A 355 -10.96 0.23 6.88
C GLU A 355 -10.38 -0.95 7.71
N LEU A 356 -9.36 -0.70 8.53
CA LEU A 356 -8.71 -1.69 9.39
C LEU A 356 -9.54 -2.05 10.64
N LYS A 357 -10.58 -1.27 10.97
CA LYS A 357 -11.50 -1.51 12.10
C LYS A 357 -10.81 -1.70 13.46
N CYS A 358 -9.72 -0.97 13.74
CA CYS A 358 -9.01 -0.92 15.04
C CYS A 358 -9.19 0.41 15.79
N GLY A 359 -10.08 1.29 15.30
CA GLY A 359 -10.12 2.68 15.73
C GLY A 359 -9.10 3.54 14.96
N ARG A 360 -9.17 4.85 15.21
CA ARG A 360 -8.39 5.87 14.47
C ARG A 360 -7.67 6.89 15.35
N LEU A 361 -7.86 6.86 16.66
CA LEU A 361 -7.15 7.77 17.56
C LEU A 361 -5.63 7.51 17.48
N LEU A 362 -4.81 8.52 17.80
CA LEU A 362 -3.36 8.39 17.70
C LEU A 362 -2.81 7.22 18.54
N GLU A 363 -3.41 6.94 19.69
CA GLU A 363 -3.12 5.79 20.55
C GLU A 363 -3.23 4.43 19.84
N LYS A 364 -4.07 4.34 18.79
CA LYS A 364 -4.26 3.14 17.97
C LYS A 364 -3.18 2.96 16.90
N PHE A 365 -2.20 3.87 16.80
CA PHE A 365 -1.16 3.81 15.79
C PHE A 365 -0.35 2.50 15.79
N PRO A 366 0.12 1.95 16.94
CA PRO A 366 0.83 0.66 16.94
C PRO A 366 -0.04 -0.50 16.43
N GLU A 367 -1.33 -0.51 16.79
CA GLU A 367 -2.29 -1.52 16.32
C GLU A 367 -2.52 -1.43 14.80
N VAL A 368 -2.60 -0.20 14.26
CA VAL A 368 -2.68 0.05 12.81
C VAL A 368 -1.44 -0.48 12.09
N VAL A 369 -0.24 -0.17 12.60
CA VAL A 369 1.02 -0.64 12.01
C VAL A 369 1.13 -2.16 12.08
N GLY A 370 0.75 -2.78 13.20
CA GLY A 370 0.70 -4.24 13.34
C GLY A 370 -0.19 -4.90 12.29
N LYS A 371 -1.41 -4.38 12.09
CA LYS A 371 -2.33 -4.91 11.06
C LYS A 371 -1.80 -4.74 9.64
N LEU A 372 -1.09 -3.64 9.34
CA LEU A 372 -0.46 -3.45 8.03
C LEU A 372 0.71 -4.41 7.82
N SER A 373 1.52 -4.65 8.85
CA SER A 373 2.60 -5.63 8.84
C SER A 373 2.07 -7.06 8.61
N GLU A 374 1.02 -7.45 9.32
CA GLU A 374 0.36 -8.76 9.13
C GLU A 374 -0.25 -8.91 7.74
N LEU A 375 -0.84 -7.83 7.21
CA LEU A 375 -1.40 -7.82 5.87
C LEU A 375 -0.29 -7.98 4.82
N LEU A 376 0.82 -7.27 4.98
CA LEU A 376 1.99 -7.38 4.11
C LEU A 376 2.55 -8.82 4.16
N GLY A 377 2.70 -9.40 5.34
CA GLY A 377 3.19 -10.78 5.50
C GLY A 377 2.30 -11.81 4.82
N ARG A 378 0.97 -11.71 4.97
CA ARG A 378 0.02 -12.59 4.26
C ARG A 378 0.07 -12.42 2.75
N PHE A 379 0.26 -11.18 2.29
CA PHE A 379 0.41 -10.89 0.87
C PHE A 379 1.66 -11.57 0.30
N LEU A 380 2.81 -11.41 0.96
CA LEU A 380 4.06 -12.08 0.59
C LEU A 380 3.95 -13.60 0.63
N GLU A 381 3.30 -14.16 1.66
CA GLU A 381 3.10 -15.61 1.75
C GLU A 381 2.25 -16.15 0.60
N ALA A 382 1.22 -15.42 0.18
CA ALA A 382 0.42 -15.80 -0.96
C ALA A 382 1.20 -15.74 -2.28
N LEU A 383 2.04 -14.70 -2.47
CA LEU A 383 2.94 -14.64 -3.62
C LEU A 383 3.89 -15.84 -3.64
N ARG A 384 4.48 -16.17 -2.49
CA ARG A 384 5.33 -17.36 -2.36
C ARG A 384 4.57 -18.63 -2.70
N CYS A 385 3.37 -18.83 -2.17
CA CYS A 385 2.59 -20.03 -2.42
C CYS A 385 2.25 -20.23 -3.90
N VAL A 386 2.04 -19.14 -4.63
CA VAL A 386 1.84 -19.20 -6.08
C VAL A 386 3.15 -19.45 -6.82
N ASP A 387 4.25 -18.91 -6.31
CA ASP A 387 5.58 -19.05 -6.90
C ASP A 387 6.14 -20.48 -6.73
N VAL A 388 6.02 -21.08 -5.55
CA VAL A 388 6.41 -22.48 -5.24
C VAL A 388 5.21 -23.44 -5.27
N ALA A 389 4.27 -23.19 -6.18
CA ALA A 389 3.08 -24.00 -6.32
C ALA A 389 3.45 -25.46 -6.65
N TRP A 390 2.72 -26.42 -6.07
CA TRP A 390 2.97 -27.85 -6.25
C TRP A 390 1.66 -28.62 -6.31
N ILE A 391 1.72 -29.84 -6.85
CA ILE A 391 0.65 -30.82 -6.79
C ILE A 391 1.28 -32.20 -6.66
N SER A 392 0.89 -32.99 -5.64
CA SER A 392 1.34 -34.38 -5.53
C SER A 392 0.34 -35.32 -6.18
N ASP A 393 0.85 -36.48 -6.59
CA ASP A 393 0.05 -37.59 -7.07
C ASP A 393 -1.05 -37.98 -6.08
N LYS A 394 -0.67 -38.18 -4.81
CA LYS A 394 -1.59 -38.42 -3.70
C LYS A 394 -2.70 -37.35 -3.59
N SER A 395 -2.38 -36.08 -3.81
CA SER A 395 -3.39 -35.01 -3.77
C SER A 395 -4.41 -35.14 -4.91
N ILE A 396 -3.98 -35.55 -6.10
CA ILE A 396 -4.88 -35.75 -7.26
C ILE A 396 -5.86 -36.90 -6.97
N GLU A 397 -5.40 -37.97 -6.33
CA GLU A 397 -6.23 -39.11 -5.95
C GLU A 397 -7.14 -38.82 -4.76
N GLU A 398 -6.66 -38.07 -3.76
CA GLU A 398 -7.41 -37.79 -2.54
C GLU A 398 -8.50 -36.74 -2.72
N LEU A 399 -8.34 -35.77 -3.63
CA LEU A 399 -9.33 -34.69 -3.78
C LEU A 399 -10.72 -35.19 -4.19
N PRO A 400 -10.85 -36.12 -5.18
CA PRO A 400 -12.14 -36.70 -5.55
C PRO A 400 -12.82 -37.54 -4.45
N THR A 401 -12.08 -38.03 -3.46
CA THR A 401 -12.66 -38.86 -2.39
C THR A 401 -13.49 -38.02 -1.40
N PRO A 402 -14.51 -38.59 -0.73
CA PRO A 402 -15.26 -37.89 0.32
C PRO A 402 -14.36 -37.38 1.46
N GLY A 403 -14.73 -36.27 2.07
CA GLY A 403 -14.06 -35.71 3.26
C GLY A 403 -15.04 -35.50 4.42
N ALA A 404 -14.56 -34.96 5.53
CA ALA A 404 -15.40 -34.61 6.67
C ALA A 404 -15.08 -33.21 7.22
N VAL A 405 -16.09 -32.53 7.74
CA VAL A 405 -15.95 -31.31 8.55
C VAL A 405 -16.65 -31.56 9.88
N GLY A 406 -15.89 -31.75 10.95
CA GLY A 406 -16.43 -32.24 12.22
C GLY A 406 -17.14 -33.58 12.01
N LYS A 407 -18.38 -33.70 12.48
CA LYS A 407 -19.20 -34.91 12.31
C LYS A 407 -19.86 -35.05 10.93
N THR A 408 -19.80 -34.03 10.07
CA THR A 408 -20.51 -34.07 8.77
C THR A 408 -19.61 -34.53 7.64
N ARG A 409 -20.02 -35.62 6.95
CA ARG A 409 -19.39 -36.07 5.70
C ARG A 409 -19.79 -35.17 4.53
N VAL A 410 -18.85 -34.89 3.64
CA VAL A 410 -19.07 -34.12 2.41
C VAL A 410 -18.46 -34.83 1.21
N GLY A 411 -19.06 -34.67 0.04
CA GLY A 411 -18.54 -35.25 -1.20
C GLY A 411 -17.19 -34.65 -1.59
N GLY A 412 -16.42 -35.39 -2.38
CA GLY A 412 -15.12 -34.94 -2.86
C GLY A 412 -15.17 -33.80 -3.88
N ILE A 413 -13.98 -33.42 -4.31
CA ILE A 413 -13.64 -32.32 -5.21
C ILE A 413 -13.12 -32.91 -6.51
N ASP A 414 -13.98 -32.96 -7.51
CA ASP A 414 -13.60 -33.40 -8.86
C ASP A 414 -13.10 -32.20 -9.67
N LEU A 415 -11.78 -32.17 -9.86
CA LEU A 415 -11.06 -31.09 -10.53
C LEU A 415 -11.36 -30.98 -12.03
N ASN A 416 -11.96 -32.00 -12.65
CA ASN A 416 -12.29 -31.98 -14.09
C ASN A 416 -13.55 -31.16 -14.39
N LYS A 417 -14.47 -31.06 -13.41
CA LYS A 417 -15.73 -30.32 -13.57
C LYS A 417 -15.49 -28.83 -13.76
N ALA A 418 -16.10 -28.24 -14.79
CA ALA A 418 -15.96 -26.81 -15.11
C ALA A 418 -16.31 -25.90 -13.92
N ARG A 419 -17.40 -26.23 -13.19
CA ARG A 419 -17.79 -25.54 -11.95
C ARG A 419 -16.69 -25.55 -10.90
N VAL A 420 -16.06 -26.70 -10.63
CA VAL A 420 -15.03 -26.81 -9.59
C VAL A 420 -13.77 -26.04 -9.99
N ARG A 421 -13.43 -26.03 -11.28
CA ARG A 421 -12.34 -25.19 -11.80
C ARG A 421 -12.62 -23.70 -11.60
N ALA A 422 -13.85 -23.25 -11.85
CA ALA A 422 -14.27 -21.88 -11.58
C ALA A 422 -14.22 -21.55 -10.07
N VAL A 423 -14.61 -22.49 -9.20
CA VAL A 423 -14.48 -22.36 -7.74
C VAL A 423 -13.03 -22.19 -7.33
N ILE A 424 -12.12 -23.03 -7.82
CA ILE A 424 -10.69 -22.96 -7.50
C ILE A 424 -10.11 -21.62 -7.94
N ALA A 425 -10.34 -21.22 -9.19
CA ALA A 425 -9.88 -19.92 -9.69
C ALA A 425 -10.44 -18.76 -8.87
N GLY A 426 -11.73 -18.81 -8.52
CA GLY A 426 -12.39 -17.82 -7.66
C GLY A 426 -11.76 -17.75 -6.27
N VAL A 427 -11.48 -18.89 -5.63
CA VAL A 427 -10.84 -18.95 -4.31
C VAL A 427 -9.41 -18.42 -4.36
N VAL A 428 -8.62 -18.81 -5.37
CA VAL A 428 -7.25 -18.29 -5.57
C VAL A 428 -7.27 -16.77 -5.77
N SER A 429 -8.20 -16.24 -6.58
CA SER A 429 -8.36 -14.79 -6.77
C SER A 429 -8.70 -14.02 -5.47
N LEU A 430 -9.39 -14.68 -4.54
CA LEU A 430 -9.80 -14.11 -3.26
C LEU A 430 -8.79 -14.38 -2.14
N ALA A 431 -7.73 -15.15 -2.39
CA ALA A 431 -6.73 -15.51 -1.39
C ALA A 431 -6.02 -14.29 -0.79
N LEU A 432 -5.87 -13.23 -1.58
CA LEU A 432 -5.25 -11.98 -1.15
C LEU A 432 -6.18 -11.06 -0.32
N ALA A 433 -7.45 -11.43 -0.13
CA ALA A 433 -8.41 -10.58 0.58
C ALA A 433 -7.95 -10.34 2.04
N PRO A 434 -7.70 -9.08 2.46
CA PRO A 434 -7.12 -8.75 3.77
C PRO A 434 -7.85 -9.28 5.00
N ARG A 435 -9.14 -9.58 4.86
CA ARG A 435 -10.01 -10.09 5.93
C ARG A 435 -10.64 -11.43 5.55
N GLY A 436 -10.03 -12.15 4.60
CA GLY A 436 -10.67 -13.26 3.92
C GLY A 436 -11.89 -12.81 3.12
N PHE A 437 -12.65 -13.79 2.64
CA PHE A 437 -13.78 -13.59 1.74
C PHE A 437 -15.02 -14.37 2.22
N THR A 438 -16.20 -13.95 1.80
CA THR A 438 -17.46 -14.61 2.12
C THR A 438 -17.90 -15.55 0.99
N ALA A 439 -18.88 -16.41 1.26
CA ALA A 439 -19.49 -17.23 0.21
C ALA A 439 -20.15 -16.37 -0.89
N SER A 440 -20.66 -15.19 -0.53
CA SER A 440 -21.21 -14.22 -1.48
C SER A 440 -20.14 -13.62 -2.39
N ASP A 441 -18.95 -13.31 -1.84
CA ASP A 441 -17.81 -12.81 -2.62
C ASP A 441 -17.35 -13.87 -3.63
N LEU A 442 -17.26 -15.14 -3.21
CA LEU A 442 -16.92 -16.24 -4.10
C LEU A 442 -17.97 -16.47 -5.19
N ALA A 443 -19.26 -16.43 -4.83
CA ALA A 443 -20.34 -16.57 -5.81
C ALA A 443 -20.32 -15.43 -6.84
N ALA A 444 -20.03 -14.19 -6.43
CA ALA A 444 -19.86 -13.07 -7.34
C ALA A 444 -18.69 -13.31 -8.31
N LYS A 445 -17.52 -13.76 -7.80
CA LYS A 445 -16.37 -14.09 -8.65
C LYS A 445 -16.63 -15.20 -9.65
N ILE A 446 -17.34 -16.24 -9.25
CA ILE A 446 -17.69 -17.34 -10.15
C ILE A 446 -18.64 -16.86 -11.25
N ARG A 447 -19.62 -16.02 -10.92
CA ARG A 447 -20.52 -15.41 -11.92
C ARG A 447 -19.81 -14.46 -12.88
N GLU A 448 -18.76 -13.77 -12.43
CA GLU A 448 -17.91 -12.96 -13.33
C GLU A 448 -17.10 -13.84 -14.30
N ALA A 449 -16.56 -14.98 -13.83
CA ALA A 449 -15.59 -15.77 -14.58
C ALA A 449 -16.19 -16.90 -15.43
N TRP A 450 -17.33 -17.47 -15.04
CA TRP A 450 -17.94 -18.62 -15.69
C TRP A 450 -19.29 -18.23 -16.32
N LYS A 451 -19.35 -18.20 -17.66
CA LYS A 451 -20.53 -17.74 -18.42
C LYS A 451 -21.81 -18.54 -18.13
N ASP A 452 -21.69 -19.85 -17.84
CA ASP A 452 -22.84 -20.72 -17.54
C ASP A 452 -23.22 -20.71 -16.05
N ALA A 453 -22.67 -19.78 -15.26
CA ALA A 453 -22.88 -19.72 -13.82
C ALA A 453 -24.22 -19.08 -13.41
N GLY A 454 -25.19 -18.92 -14.32
CA GLY A 454 -26.42 -18.13 -14.11
C GLY A 454 -27.12 -18.40 -12.76
N ASP A 455 -27.21 -19.66 -12.36
CA ASP A 455 -27.86 -20.07 -11.10
C ASP A 455 -26.90 -20.26 -9.91
N TYR A 456 -25.65 -19.83 -10.03
CA TYR A 456 -24.64 -20.00 -8.98
C TYR A 456 -24.85 -19.01 -7.82
N ALA A 457 -25.61 -19.45 -6.82
CA ALA A 457 -25.95 -18.69 -5.62
C ALA A 457 -24.95 -18.87 -4.46
N PRO A 458 -24.94 -17.97 -3.45
CA PRO A 458 -24.09 -18.09 -2.25
C PRO A 458 -24.23 -19.40 -1.48
N ARG A 459 -25.38 -20.08 -1.56
CA ARG A 459 -25.57 -21.43 -0.98
C ARG A 459 -24.68 -22.48 -1.66
N HIS A 460 -24.49 -22.39 -2.99
CA HIS A 460 -23.62 -23.29 -3.74
C HIS A 460 -22.15 -23.04 -3.39
N ALA A 461 -21.74 -21.77 -3.31
CA ALA A 461 -20.44 -21.36 -2.81
C ALA A 461 -20.17 -21.88 -1.39
N SER A 462 -21.16 -21.78 -0.50
CA SER A 462 -21.01 -22.27 0.88
C SER A 462 -20.77 -23.78 0.94
N TYR A 463 -21.45 -24.55 0.09
CA TYR A 463 -21.26 -26.00 -0.01
C TYR A 463 -19.89 -26.35 -0.60
N ASP A 464 -19.47 -25.67 -1.67
CA ASP A 464 -18.15 -25.89 -2.28
C ASP A 464 -17.01 -25.49 -1.31
N LEU A 465 -17.17 -24.41 -0.56
CA LEU A 465 -16.26 -24.02 0.52
C LEU A 465 -16.24 -25.05 1.66
N LYS A 466 -17.36 -25.70 1.97
CA LYS A 466 -17.39 -26.79 2.95
C LYS A 466 -16.56 -27.99 2.47
N LYS A 467 -16.59 -28.32 1.18
CA LYS A 467 -15.73 -29.37 0.60
C LYS A 467 -14.25 -28.99 0.67
N LEU A 468 -13.90 -27.77 0.25
CA LEU A 468 -12.52 -27.26 0.35
C LEU A 468 -12.01 -27.30 1.79
N ARG A 469 -12.87 -26.96 2.76
CA ARG A 469 -12.56 -27.09 4.20
C ARG A 469 -12.32 -28.53 4.65
N ALA A 470 -13.10 -29.48 4.15
CA ALA A 470 -12.93 -30.90 4.47
C ALA A 470 -11.59 -31.47 3.98
N LYS A 471 -11.00 -30.83 2.97
CA LYS A 471 -9.68 -31.17 2.42
C LYS A 471 -8.57 -30.26 2.96
N GLY A 472 -8.85 -29.42 3.96
CA GLY A 472 -7.86 -28.52 4.56
C GLY A 472 -7.37 -27.37 3.65
N LEU A 473 -7.98 -27.17 2.48
CA LEU A 473 -7.54 -26.16 1.49
C LEU A 473 -8.00 -24.74 1.86
N VAL A 474 -9.09 -24.65 2.62
CA VAL A 474 -9.69 -23.41 3.10
C VAL A 474 -10.04 -23.61 4.57
N ARG A 475 -10.04 -22.53 5.36
CA ARG A 475 -10.52 -22.51 6.74
C ARG A 475 -11.43 -21.31 6.98
N LYS A 476 -12.18 -21.32 8.09
CA LYS A 476 -12.87 -20.11 8.54
C LYS A 476 -11.85 -19.16 9.18
N ALA A 477 -12.03 -17.86 8.97
CA ALA A 477 -11.18 -16.81 9.58
C ALA A 477 -11.35 -16.70 11.12
N GLY A 478 -12.36 -17.39 11.68
CA GLY A 478 -12.62 -17.51 13.11
C GLY A 478 -13.86 -18.36 13.35
N ASP A 479 -14.06 -18.86 14.57
CA ASP A 479 -15.06 -19.89 14.88
C ASP A 479 -16.49 -19.47 14.54
N ARG A 480 -16.84 -18.21 14.84
CA ARG A 480 -18.15 -17.59 14.53
C ARG A 480 -18.14 -16.72 13.27
N SER A 481 -17.09 -16.81 12.46
CA SER A 481 -16.96 -16.00 11.26
C SER A 481 -17.71 -16.61 10.07
N HIS A 482 -18.29 -15.73 9.24
CA HIS A 482 -18.79 -16.06 7.89
C HIS A 482 -17.71 -15.87 6.81
N ARG A 483 -16.48 -15.53 7.21
CA ARG A 483 -15.35 -15.31 6.32
C ARG A 483 -14.43 -16.51 6.29
N TYR A 484 -13.85 -16.74 5.12
CA TYR A 484 -12.97 -17.85 4.80
C TYR A 484 -11.59 -17.31 4.42
N GLU A 485 -10.57 -18.10 4.74
CA GLU A 485 -9.18 -17.86 4.36
C GLU A 485 -8.64 -19.12 3.70
N VAL A 486 -7.81 -18.93 2.67
CA VAL A 486 -7.11 -20.03 2.01
C VAL A 486 -5.91 -20.44 2.88
N THR A 487 -5.70 -21.73 3.06
CA THR A 487 -4.50 -22.21 3.76
C THR A 487 -3.28 -22.12 2.82
N PRO A 488 -2.04 -21.97 3.33
CA PRO A 488 -0.86 -21.95 2.47
C PRO A 488 -0.76 -23.18 1.56
N ASP A 489 -0.96 -24.37 2.11
CA ASP A 489 -0.93 -25.62 1.32
C ASP A 489 -2.09 -25.68 0.33
N GLY A 490 -3.28 -25.23 0.73
CA GLY A 490 -4.43 -25.11 -0.16
C GLY A 490 -4.17 -24.19 -1.34
N LEU A 491 -3.53 -23.04 -1.09
CA LEU A 491 -3.19 -22.08 -2.13
C LEU A 491 -2.15 -22.65 -3.08
N ARG A 492 -1.08 -23.28 -2.58
CA ARG A 492 -0.06 -23.94 -3.41
C ARG A 492 -0.66 -25.02 -4.30
N LEU A 493 -1.51 -25.88 -3.73
CA LEU A 493 -2.18 -26.95 -4.46
C LEU A 493 -3.09 -26.40 -5.55
N MET A 494 -3.95 -25.44 -5.20
CA MET A 494 -4.92 -24.85 -6.13
C MET A 494 -4.23 -24.05 -7.26
N ALA A 495 -3.18 -23.31 -6.92
CA ALA A 495 -2.34 -22.62 -7.90
C ALA A 495 -1.62 -23.63 -8.80
N GLY A 496 -1.02 -24.67 -8.20
CA GLY A 496 -0.24 -25.70 -8.89
C GLY A 496 -1.09 -26.48 -9.88
N TYR A 497 -2.28 -26.90 -9.45
CA TYR A 497 -3.26 -27.52 -10.35
C TYR A 497 -3.63 -26.60 -11.52
N THR A 498 -3.89 -25.31 -11.25
CA THR A 498 -4.29 -24.37 -12.30
C THR A 498 -3.17 -24.15 -13.30
N VAL A 499 -1.92 -23.99 -12.83
CA VAL A 499 -0.73 -23.88 -13.69
C VAL A 499 -0.54 -25.15 -14.52
N LEU A 500 -0.51 -26.32 -13.88
CA LEU A 500 -0.36 -27.60 -14.56
C LEU A 500 -1.42 -27.76 -15.65
N ARG A 501 -2.68 -27.47 -15.34
CA ARG A 501 -3.77 -27.64 -16.30
C ARG A 501 -3.70 -26.67 -17.47
N GLU A 502 -3.51 -25.37 -17.19
CA GLU A 502 -3.64 -24.31 -18.20
C GLU A 502 -2.36 -24.12 -19.01
N LYS A 503 -1.20 -24.34 -18.40
CA LYS A 503 0.11 -24.15 -19.03
C LYS A 503 0.66 -25.48 -19.57
N VAL A 504 0.42 -26.62 -18.91
CA VAL A 504 0.99 -27.90 -19.38
C VAL A 504 -0.06 -28.73 -20.12
N LEU A 505 -1.11 -29.20 -19.44
CA LEU A 505 -2.06 -30.16 -20.01
C LEU A 505 -2.83 -29.61 -21.22
N LYS A 506 -3.40 -28.41 -21.13
CA LYS A 506 -4.16 -27.81 -22.23
C LYS A 506 -3.34 -27.62 -23.50
N PRO A 507 -2.14 -27.00 -23.46
CA PRO A 507 -1.30 -26.86 -24.65
C PRO A 507 -0.89 -28.21 -25.25
N LEU A 508 -0.65 -29.22 -24.42
CA LEU A 508 -0.34 -30.58 -24.88
C LEU A 508 -1.55 -31.26 -25.54
N LEU A 509 -2.75 -31.13 -24.97
CA LEU A 509 -3.98 -31.74 -25.50
C LEU A 509 -4.56 -31.01 -26.72
N THR A 510 -4.29 -29.72 -26.85
CA THR A 510 -4.72 -28.92 -28.01
C THR A 510 -3.80 -29.18 -29.22
N TYR A 511 -2.62 -29.75 -28.99
CA TYR A 511 -1.67 -30.12 -30.02
C TYR A 511 -2.15 -31.39 -30.76
N LYS A 512 -2.96 -31.20 -31.81
CA LYS A 512 -3.49 -32.26 -32.69
C LYS A 512 -2.45 -32.80 -33.69
N GLY A 513 -1.22 -33.06 -33.26
CA GLY A 513 -0.18 -33.69 -34.07
C GLY A 513 0.35 -32.90 -35.28
N ARG A 514 -0.21 -31.73 -35.61
CA ARG A 514 0.30 -30.86 -36.69
C ARG A 514 1.26 -29.83 -36.12
N CYS A 515 2.57 -29.99 -36.37
CA CYS A 515 3.48 -28.85 -36.30
C CYS A 515 2.89 -27.73 -37.18
N LYS A 516 2.61 -26.56 -36.60
CA LYS A 516 2.25 -25.39 -37.41
C LYS A 516 3.46 -25.08 -38.30
N SER A 517 3.40 -25.50 -39.57
CA SER A 517 4.30 -25.07 -40.63
C SER A 517 3.93 -23.66 -41.10
N GLY A 518 3.88 -22.71 -40.17
CA GLY A 518 3.73 -21.29 -40.46
C GLY A 518 5.10 -20.62 -40.55
N PRO A 519 5.19 -19.39 -41.09
CA PRO A 519 6.46 -18.68 -41.24
C PRO A 519 7.16 -18.51 -39.88
N LYS A 520 8.48 -18.74 -39.84
CA LYS A 520 9.30 -18.49 -38.65
C LYS A 520 9.26 -16.99 -38.32
N ILE A 521 8.59 -16.63 -37.24
CA ILE A 521 8.66 -15.27 -36.68
C ILE A 521 9.97 -15.18 -35.88
N GLY A 522 10.79 -14.18 -36.18
CA GLY A 522 12.23 -14.09 -35.84
C GLY A 522 12.63 -13.99 -34.36
N ALA A 523 11.71 -14.15 -33.42
CA ALA A 523 12.05 -14.27 -31.99
C ALA A 523 11.00 -15.15 -31.30
N THR A 524 11.30 -16.44 -31.15
CA THR A 524 10.48 -17.38 -30.39
C THR A 524 10.86 -17.26 -28.92
N ALA A 525 9.92 -16.97 -28.02
CA ALA A 525 10.21 -16.92 -26.59
C ALA A 525 10.74 -18.29 -26.13
N GLU A 526 11.67 -18.32 -25.18
CA GLU A 526 12.31 -19.56 -24.71
C GLU A 526 11.27 -20.62 -24.26
N ILE A 527 10.17 -20.16 -23.65
CA ILE A 527 9.06 -21.01 -23.25
C ILE A 527 8.38 -21.73 -24.43
N ASP A 528 8.28 -21.09 -25.60
CA ASP A 528 7.70 -21.70 -26.80
C ASP A 528 8.64 -22.77 -27.39
N LEU A 529 9.95 -22.54 -27.33
CA LEU A 529 10.96 -23.55 -27.70
C LEU A 529 10.86 -24.78 -26.78
N GLN A 530 10.72 -24.56 -25.47
CA GLN A 530 10.53 -25.62 -24.50
C GLN A 530 9.20 -26.36 -24.71
N TYR A 531 8.09 -25.66 -24.98
CA TYR A 531 6.82 -26.31 -25.33
C TYR A 531 6.93 -27.17 -26.59
N GLN A 532 7.60 -26.67 -27.63
CA GLN A 532 7.83 -27.45 -28.85
C GLN A 532 8.73 -28.66 -28.58
N ALA A 533 9.73 -28.55 -27.71
CA ALA A 533 10.59 -29.65 -27.31
C ALA A 533 9.80 -30.72 -26.54
N VAL A 534 8.98 -30.32 -25.55
CA VAL A 534 8.11 -31.22 -24.80
C VAL A 534 7.08 -31.87 -25.72
N GLN A 535 6.45 -31.12 -26.63
CA GLN A 535 5.49 -31.67 -27.59
C GLN A 535 6.13 -32.72 -28.51
N ARG A 536 7.35 -32.44 -29.03
CA ARG A 536 8.10 -33.40 -29.85
C ARG A 536 8.47 -34.66 -29.06
N GLN A 537 8.96 -34.50 -27.84
CA GLN A 537 9.30 -35.64 -26.97
C GLN A 537 8.07 -36.43 -26.55
N MET A 538 6.95 -35.77 -26.26
CA MET A 538 5.70 -36.45 -25.94
C MET A 538 5.11 -37.18 -27.14
N GLN A 539 5.19 -36.65 -28.36
CA GLN A 539 4.81 -37.40 -29.56
C GLN A 539 5.63 -38.67 -29.72
N HIS A 540 6.95 -38.60 -29.46
CA HIS A 540 7.79 -39.77 -29.49
C HIS A 540 7.38 -40.79 -28.42
N LEU A 541 7.16 -40.32 -27.19
CA LEU A 541 6.69 -41.14 -26.09
C LEU A 541 5.32 -41.77 -26.35
N PHE A 542 4.36 -41.03 -26.92
CA PHE A 542 3.03 -41.55 -27.28
C PHE A 542 3.12 -42.63 -28.36
N LYS A 543 4.00 -42.46 -29.36
CA LYS A 543 4.29 -43.52 -30.33
C LYS A 543 4.86 -44.77 -29.67
N LEU A 544 5.80 -44.61 -28.74
CA LEU A 544 6.39 -45.73 -27.99
C LEU A 544 5.37 -46.42 -27.08
N LEU A 545 4.51 -45.65 -26.41
CA LEU A 545 3.46 -46.13 -25.52
C LEU A 545 2.19 -46.60 -26.26
N ARG A 546 2.17 -46.51 -27.60
CA ARG A 546 1.00 -46.82 -28.45
C ARG A 546 -0.28 -46.09 -28.06
N LEU A 547 -0.14 -44.87 -27.53
CA LEU A 547 -1.26 -43.96 -27.31
C LEU A 547 -1.55 -43.27 -28.65
N ALA A 548 -2.79 -43.36 -29.14
CA ALA A 548 -3.19 -42.72 -30.40
C ALA A 548 -2.98 -41.20 -30.30
N ALA A 549 -1.99 -40.70 -31.05
CA ALA A 549 -1.62 -39.29 -31.12
C ALA A 549 -2.49 -38.51 -32.11
#